data_AF-A0A8C6B651-F1
#
_entry.id   AF-A0A8C6B651-F1
#
_cell.length_a   1.000
_cell.length_b   1.000
_cell.length_c   1.000
_cell.angle_alpha   90.00
_cell.angle_beta   90.00
_cell.angle_gamma   90.00
#
_symmetry.space_group_name_H-M   'P 1'
#
loop_
_entity.id
_entity.type
_entity.pdbx_description
1 polymer ?
#
loop_
_entity_poly.entity_id
_entity_poly.type
_entity_poly.pdbx_seq_one_letter_code
_entity_poly.pdbx_strand_id
1 'polypeptide(L)'
;MALLAAGSAVLSALVALTVFRASAWACLLCFTSYNERLQICQIFTGLESPDLGKCEEALTDAFKGLQDTEINYDERSHLHDAFTQMTHSLQEVAAAQGSFRVAFPHAAEKMQKVILQLKEVQACIRPCGLQEVARRFRCRGCYSTVCDLPLDCPVQDLTVTRGHQAMFFCTVNFQLPKEEITYSWKFAGGGLRTQDLSYFREIPRARGYLARIRPVQPTHRGTFSCVITHDQRPLARLYFFLNVTGPPPRGETELQVSFREVLRWTPREGEMVEPWTPSLGELLARPEALTPGNQCLLAAAVGLASASATVLAWMFFRWYCSGD
;
A
#
# COMPACT_ATOMS: atom_id res chain seq x y z
N MET A 1 52.61 -63.62 -0.31
CA MET A 1 51.97 -62.32 -0.59
C MET A 1 50.56 -62.42 -0.03
N ALA A 2 50.31 -62.00 1.21
CA ALA A 2 49.85 -60.64 1.55
C ALA A 2 48.58 -60.26 0.76
N LEU A 3 47.45 -59.81 1.29
CA LEU A 3 46.99 -59.38 2.62
C LEU A 3 45.49 -59.02 2.43
N LEU A 4 44.65 -59.23 3.47
CA LEU A 4 43.39 -58.48 3.76
C LEU A 4 42.14 -58.76 2.87
N ALA A 5 40.89 -58.81 3.36
CA ALA A 5 40.31 -58.49 4.65
C ALA A 5 39.06 -59.35 4.92
N ALA A 6 38.81 -59.59 6.21
CA ALA A 6 37.60 -60.21 6.76
C ALA A 6 36.60 -59.13 7.25
N GLY A 7 35.33 -59.53 7.36
CA GLY A 7 34.30 -58.86 8.16
C GLY A 7 33.60 -57.68 7.46
N SER A 8 32.35 -57.36 7.73
CA SER A 8 31.34 -57.93 8.63
C SER A 8 30.03 -57.26 8.25
N ALA A 9 28.96 -58.04 8.38
CA ALA A 9 27.58 -57.63 8.53
C ALA A 9 27.35 -56.14 8.90
N VAL A 10 26.59 -55.44 8.06
CA VAL A 10 25.65 -54.42 8.53
C VAL A 10 24.34 -54.66 7.80
N LEU A 11 23.36 -55.14 8.58
CA LEU A 11 21.95 -55.20 8.25
C LEU A 11 21.55 -53.93 7.50
N SER A 12 21.10 -54.08 6.25
CA SER A 12 20.22 -53.09 5.64
C SER A 12 18.86 -53.25 6.29
N ALA A 13 18.73 -52.72 7.51
CA ALA A 13 17.45 -52.43 8.10
C ALA A 13 16.83 -51.32 7.23
N LEU A 14 16.05 -51.72 6.23
CA LEU A 14 14.99 -50.89 5.69
C LEU A 14 14.13 -50.52 6.89
N VAL A 15 14.42 -49.35 7.45
CA VAL A 15 13.53 -48.63 8.35
C VAL A 15 12.25 -48.45 7.55
N ALA A 16 11.32 -49.38 7.75
CA ALA A 16 9.92 -49.08 7.58
C ALA A 16 9.67 -47.92 8.54
N LEU A 17 9.81 -46.69 8.03
CA LEU A 17 9.01 -45.59 8.51
C LEU A 17 7.57 -46.03 8.21
N THR A 18 7.03 -46.87 9.08
CA THR A 18 5.65 -46.76 9.48
C THR A 18 5.56 -45.33 9.98
N VAL A 19 5.26 -44.43 9.03
CA VAL A 19 4.39 -43.32 9.29
C VAL A 19 3.25 -44.00 10.04
N PHE A 20 3.27 -43.92 11.37
CA PHE A 20 2.03 -43.90 12.12
C PHE A 20 1.25 -42.86 11.35
N ARG A 21 0.32 -43.33 10.51
CA ARG A 21 -0.77 -42.54 9.99
C ARG A 21 -1.39 -42.04 11.28
N ALA A 22 -0.96 -40.87 11.73
CA ALA A 22 -1.52 -40.18 12.86
C ALA A 22 -2.97 -40.02 12.44
N SER A 23 -3.79 -40.92 12.96
CA SER A 23 -5.14 -41.16 12.52
C SER A 23 -5.97 -40.00 13.00
N ALA A 24 -5.85 -38.85 12.34
CA ALA A 24 -6.90 -37.85 12.19
C ALA A 24 -7.81 -37.76 13.42
N TRP A 25 -7.27 -37.29 14.54
CA TRP A 25 -7.90 -37.48 15.85
C TRP A 25 -8.85 -36.32 16.17
N ALA A 26 -9.94 -36.65 16.86
CA ALA A 26 -11.15 -35.83 16.99
C ALA A 26 -10.99 -34.49 17.73
N CYS A 27 -11.98 -33.58 17.66
CA CYS A 27 -11.97 -32.34 18.47
C CYS A 27 -11.64 -32.62 19.95
N LEU A 28 -12.17 -33.71 20.51
CA LEU A 28 -11.88 -34.15 21.89
C LEU A 28 -10.39 -34.14 22.22
N LEU A 29 -9.55 -34.61 21.29
CA LEU A 29 -8.12 -34.75 21.46
C LEU A 29 -7.33 -33.46 21.37
N CYS A 30 -7.90 -32.44 20.73
CA CYS A 30 -7.26 -31.13 20.69
C CYS A 30 -7.41 -30.36 22.00
N PHE A 31 -8.39 -30.74 22.82
CA PHE A 31 -8.76 -30.01 24.04
C PHE A 31 -8.65 -30.85 25.31
N THR A 32 -8.32 -32.14 25.20
CA THR A 32 -8.07 -33.02 26.35
C THR A 32 -6.78 -33.79 26.16
N SER A 33 -6.02 -33.93 27.25
CA SER A 33 -4.82 -34.74 27.30
C SER A 33 -5.15 -36.23 27.40
N TYR A 34 -4.14 -37.07 27.18
CA TYR A 34 -4.26 -38.51 27.43
C TYR A 34 -4.54 -38.80 28.91
N ASN A 35 -3.83 -38.14 29.83
CA ASN A 35 -3.96 -38.38 31.27
C ASN A 35 -5.35 -38.01 31.80
N GLU A 36 -5.95 -36.92 31.34
CA GLU A 36 -7.31 -36.52 31.74
C GLU A 36 -8.34 -37.58 31.32
N ARG A 37 -8.24 -38.08 30.09
CA ARG A 37 -9.17 -39.10 29.58
C ARG A 37 -9.01 -40.43 30.30
N LEU A 38 -7.76 -40.84 30.55
CA LEU A 38 -7.47 -42.02 31.35
C LEU A 38 -8.05 -41.90 32.76
N GLN A 39 -7.87 -40.75 33.41
CA GLN A 39 -8.40 -40.48 34.74
C GLN A 39 -9.93 -40.56 34.78
N ILE A 40 -10.64 -40.01 33.78
CA ILE A 40 -12.10 -40.16 33.68
C ILE A 40 -12.48 -41.65 33.67
N CYS A 41 -11.82 -42.46 32.85
CA CYS A 41 -12.10 -43.89 32.77
C CYS A 41 -11.76 -44.63 34.06
N GLN A 42 -10.65 -44.30 34.73
CA GLN A 42 -10.29 -44.86 36.02
C GLN A 42 -11.33 -44.57 37.10
N ILE A 43 -11.99 -43.40 37.08
CA ILE A 43 -13.08 -43.10 38.03
C ILE A 43 -14.33 -43.93 37.70
N PHE A 44 -14.65 -44.12 36.42
CA PHE A 44 -15.81 -44.93 36.01
C PHE A 44 -15.64 -46.43 36.27
N THR A 45 -14.46 -46.99 36.03
CA THR A 45 -14.25 -48.44 36.04
C THR A 45 -13.42 -48.93 37.24
N GLY A 46 -12.66 -48.04 37.89
CA GLY A 46 -11.62 -48.38 38.86
C GLY A 46 -10.22 -48.38 38.24
N LEU A 47 -9.19 -48.12 39.05
CA LEU A 47 -7.78 -47.91 38.65
C LEU A 47 -7.15 -49.11 37.89
N GLU A 48 -7.53 -50.34 38.22
CA GLU A 48 -6.97 -51.58 37.64
C GLU A 48 -8.05 -52.46 37.00
N SER A 49 -9.12 -51.85 36.50
CA SER A 49 -10.24 -52.58 35.94
C SER A 49 -9.93 -53.18 34.57
N PRO A 50 -10.34 -54.43 34.29
CA PRO A 50 -10.22 -55.03 32.95
C PRO A 50 -11.07 -54.28 31.90
N ASP A 51 -12.01 -53.44 32.32
CA ASP A 51 -12.87 -52.65 31.44
C ASP A 51 -12.29 -51.27 31.07
N LEU A 52 -11.09 -50.92 31.54
CA LEU A 52 -10.47 -49.62 31.26
C LEU A 52 -10.30 -49.35 29.76
N GLY A 53 -9.78 -50.33 29.01
CA GLY A 53 -9.63 -50.21 27.56
C GLY A 53 -10.96 -50.07 26.82
N LYS A 54 -12.03 -50.73 27.30
CA LYS A 54 -13.38 -50.59 26.76
C LYS A 54 -13.95 -49.20 27.04
N CYS A 55 -13.62 -48.60 28.18
CA CYS A 55 -14.00 -47.23 28.49
C CYS A 55 -13.32 -46.24 27.55
N GLU A 56 -12.01 -46.36 27.32
CA GLU A 56 -11.26 -45.47 26.42
C GLU A 56 -11.76 -45.55 24.96
N GLU A 57 -12.05 -46.77 24.49
CA GLU A 57 -12.65 -47.00 23.17
C GLU A 57 -14.04 -46.36 23.09
N ALA A 58 -14.90 -46.58 24.09
CA ALA A 58 -16.23 -45.98 24.14
C ALA A 58 -16.21 -44.45 24.17
N LEU A 59 -15.24 -43.86 24.87
CA LEU A 59 -15.05 -42.41 24.89
C LEU A 59 -14.65 -41.89 23.50
N THR A 60 -13.70 -42.57 22.85
CA THR A 60 -13.23 -42.16 21.52
C THR A 60 -14.34 -42.31 20.47
N ASP A 61 -15.10 -43.40 20.53
CA ASP A 61 -16.20 -43.70 19.63
C ASP A 61 -17.35 -42.70 19.77
N ALA A 62 -17.72 -42.31 21.00
CA ALA A 62 -18.75 -41.32 21.24
C ALA A 62 -18.45 -39.98 20.56
N PHE A 63 -17.17 -39.60 20.48
CA PHE A 63 -16.72 -38.32 19.91
C PHE A 63 -16.25 -38.43 18.46
N LYS A 64 -16.39 -39.59 17.82
CA LYS A 64 -15.98 -39.82 16.42
C LYS A 64 -16.68 -38.88 15.43
N GLY A 65 -17.93 -38.54 15.69
CA GLY A 65 -18.71 -37.61 14.85
C GLY A 65 -18.15 -36.18 14.81
N LEU A 66 -17.27 -35.80 15.75
CA LEU A 66 -16.67 -34.47 15.81
C LEU A 66 -15.27 -34.40 15.18
N GLN A 67 -14.83 -35.45 14.49
CA GLN A 67 -13.45 -35.54 13.95
C GLN A 67 -13.14 -34.50 12.88
N ASP A 68 -14.03 -34.34 11.92
CA ASP A 68 -13.84 -33.44 10.77
C ASP A 68 -14.43 -32.04 11.00
N THR A 69 -14.71 -31.68 12.26
CA THR A 69 -15.23 -30.35 12.59
C THR A 69 -14.18 -29.28 12.29
N GLU A 70 -14.60 -28.25 11.57
CA GLU A 70 -13.87 -26.98 11.44
C GLU A 70 -14.63 -25.90 12.21
N ILE A 71 -13.92 -25.14 13.05
CA ILE A 71 -14.48 -24.01 13.79
C ILE A 71 -13.73 -22.73 13.45
N ASN A 72 -14.35 -21.59 13.74
CA ASN A 72 -13.65 -20.32 13.70
C ASN A 72 -12.52 -20.32 14.75
N TYR A 73 -11.32 -19.89 14.37
CA TYR A 73 -10.17 -19.90 15.27
C TYR A 73 -10.40 -19.05 16.53
N ASP A 74 -11.16 -17.96 16.44
CA ASP A 74 -11.46 -17.09 17.58
C ASP A 74 -12.33 -17.78 18.64
N GLU A 75 -13.07 -18.82 18.25
CA GLU A 75 -13.93 -19.62 19.14
C GLU A 75 -13.17 -20.79 19.80
N ARG A 76 -11.87 -20.95 19.51
CA ARG A 76 -11.03 -22.04 20.05
C ARG A 76 -10.97 -22.00 21.58
N SER A 77 -10.85 -20.82 22.19
CA SER A 77 -10.82 -20.68 23.65
C SER A 77 -12.14 -21.10 24.28
N HIS A 78 -13.27 -20.65 23.72
CA HIS A 78 -14.59 -21.04 24.18
C HIS A 78 -14.81 -22.56 24.09
N LEU A 79 -14.35 -23.18 23.00
CA LEU A 79 -14.43 -24.64 22.86
C LEU A 79 -13.51 -25.37 23.86
N HIS A 80 -12.33 -24.82 24.17
CA HIS A 80 -11.44 -25.36 25.21
C HIS A 80 -12.15 -25.37 26.58
N ASP A 81 -12.75 -24.25 26.97
CA ASP A 81 -13.48 -24.13 28.23
C ASP A 81 -14.65 -25.12 28.30
N ALA A 82 -15.38 -25.31 27.19
CA ALA A 82 -16.47 -26.28 27.10
C ALA A 82 -16.01 -27.74 27.29
N PHE A 83 -14.86 -28.13 26.70
CA PHE A 83 -14.28 -29.46 26.91
C PHE A 83 -13.77 -29.67 28.35
N THR A 84 -13.23 -28.62 28.97
CA THR A 84 -12.86 -28.63 30.38
C THR A 84 -14.09 -28.86 31.27
N GLN A 85 -15.18 -28.12 31.03
CA GLN A 85 -16.43 -28.30 31.78
C GLN A 85 -17.05 -29.68 31.55
N MET A 86 -17.01 -30.19 30.32
CA MET A 86 -17.47 -31.54 29.98
C MET A 86 -16.68 -32.60 30.77
N THR A 87 -15.36 -32.45 30.85
CA THR A 87 -14.48 -33.35 31.62
C THR A 87 -14.88 -33.39 33.10
N HIS A 88 -15.09 -32.22 33.71
CA HIS A 88 -15.58 -32.14 35.09
C HIS A 88 -16.96 -32.80 35.27
N SER A 89 -17.90 -32.54 34.36
CA SER A 89 -19.24 -33.16 34.43
C SER A 89 -19.18 -34.68 34.32
N LEU A 90 -18.29 -35.23 33.50
CA LEU A 90 -18.06 -36.68 33.41
C LEU A 90 -17.49 -37.25 34.71
N GLN A 91 -16.58 -36.53 35.37
CA GLN A 91 -16.04 -36.94 36.67
C GLN A 91 -17.13 -36.98 37.77
N GLU A 92 -18.04 -36.01 37.78
CA GLU A 92 -19.18 -35.99 38.71
C GLU A 92 -20.13 -37.18 38.49
N VAL A 93 -20.46 -37.46 37.23
CA VAL A 93 -21.30 -38.62 36.87
C VAL A 93 -20.62 -39.93 37.26
N ALA A 94 -19.31 -40.04 37.06
CA ALA A 94 -18.53 -41.20 37.45
C ALA A 94 -18.51 -41.39 38.98
N ALA A 95 -18.31 -40.30 39.73
CA ALA A 95 -18.34 -40.32 41.20
C ALA A 95 -19.73 -40.71 41.76
N ALA A 96 -20.80 -40.36 41.04
CA ALA A 96 -22.17 -40.79 41.35
C ALA A 96 -22.49 -42.24 40.89
N GLN A 97 -21.47 -43.03 40.51
CA GLN A 97 -21.61 -44.41 40.02
C GLN A 97 -22.46 -44.53 38.73
N GLY A 98 -22.46 -43.48 37.91
CA GLY A 98 -23.09 -43.49 36.60
C GLY A 98 -22.39 -44.41 35.59
N SER A 99 -23.09 -44.82 34.54
CA SER A 99 -22.51 -45.67 33.49
C SER A 99 -21.85 -44.83 32.38
N PHE A 100 -20.58 -45.12 32.09
CA PHE A 100 -19.86 -44.48 30.97
C PHE A 100 -20.53 -44.72 29.60
N ARG A 101 -21.25 -45.84 29.45
CA ARG A 101 -21.98 -46.18 28.22
C ARG A 101 -23.12 -45.21 27.90
N VAL A 102 -23.65 -44.54 28.92
CA VAL A 102 -24.71 -43.52 28.79
C VAL A 102 -24.10 -42.11 28.85
N ALA A 103 -23.12 -41.91 29.73
CA ALA A 103 -22.50 -40.60 29.96
C ALA A 103 -21.77 -40.07 28.72
N PHE A 104 -20.97 -40.89 28.02
CA PHE A 104 -20.19 -40.41 26.88
C PHE A 104 -21.03 -40.01 25.66
N PRO A 105 -22.02 -40.80 25.21
CA PRO A 105 -22.91 -40.35 24.13
C PRO A 105 -23.66 -39.06 24.47
N HIS A 106 -24.12 -38.93 25.72
CA HIS A 106 -24.81 -37.73 26.17
C HIS A 106 -23.89 -36.50 26.19
N ALA A 107 -22.65 -36.67 26.66
CA ALA A 107 -21.63 -35.61 26.62
C ALA A 107 -21.28 -35.20 25.18
N ALA A 108 -21.15 -36.18 24.27
CA ALA A 108 -20.89 -35.91 22.86
C ALA A 108 -22.03 -35.13 22.19
N GLU A 109 -23.30 -35.48 22.47
CA GLU A 109 -24.46 -34.73 21.98
C GLU A 109 -24.48 -33.29 22.51
N LYS A 110 -24.16 -33.09 23.79
CA LYS A 110 -24.05 -31.76 24.39
C LYS A 110 -22.94 -30.94 23.72
N MET A 111 -21.78 -31.53 23.48
CA MET A 111 -20.67 -30.85 22.80
C MET A 111 -21.00 -30.53 21.35
N GLN A 112 -21.73 -31.40 20.65
CA GLN A 112 -22.21 -31.11 19.31
C GLN A 112 -23.12 -29.86 19.29
N LYS A 113 -24.02 -29.72 20.28
CA LYS A 113 -24.87 -28.52 20.42
C LYS A 113 -24.05 -27.26 20.68
N VAL A 114 -23.01 -27.34 21.52
CA VAL A 114 -22.10 -26.21 21.77
C VAL A 114 -21.41 -25.78 20.48
N ILE A 115 -20.89 -26.74 19.69
CA ILE A 115 -20.22 -26.47 18.42
C ILE A 115 -21.15 -25.78 17.43
N LEU A 116 -22.42 -26.22 17.33
CA LEU A 116 -23.42 -25.60 16.46
C LEU A 116 -23.80 -24.17 16.87
N GLN A 117 -23.53 -23.77 18.11
CA GLN A 117 -23.78 -22.41 18.61
C GLN A 117 -22.58 -21.47 18.46
N LEU A 118 -21.41 -22.00 18.09
CA LEU A 118 -20.22 -21.16 17.83
C LEU A 118 -20.44 -20.27 16.63
N LYS A 119 -19.70 -19.15 16.57
CA LYS A 119 -19.69 -18.30 15.38
C LYS A 119 -19.26 -19.10 14.17
N GLU A 120 -20.00 -18.92 13.07
CA GLU A 120 -19.67 -19.57 11.81
C GLU A 120 -18.27 -19.16 11.32
N VAL A 121 -17.66 -20.12 10.62
CA VAL A 121 -16.39 -19.91 9.95
C VAL A 121 -16.59 -18.94 8.79
N GLN A 122 -15.85 -17.82 8.78
CA GLN A 122 -15.90 -16.92 7.63
C GLN A 122 -15.31 -17.61 6.38
N ALA A 123 -15.97 -17.38 5.24
CA ALA A 123 -15.50 -17.88 3.96
C ALA A 123 -14.18 -17.19 3.56
N CYS A 124 -13.27 -17.94 2.94
CA CYS A 124 -12.06 -17.40 2.34
C CYS A 124 -12.43 -16.68 1.03
N ILE A 125 -12.37 -15.35 1.00
CA ILE A 125 -12.90 -14.54 -0.09
C ILE A 125 -11.83 -14.34 -1.17
N ARG A 126 -12.05 -14.90 -2.36
CA ARG A 126 -11.14 -14.72 -3.50
C ARG A 126 -11.22 -13.29 -4.08
N PRO A 127 -10.19 -12.79 -4.80
CA PRO A 127 -9.04 -13.51 -5.38
C PRO A 127 -7.71 -13.40 -4.62
N CYS A 128 -7.58 -12.50 -3.65
CA CYS A 128 -6.31 -12.08 -3.08
C CYS A 128 -6.41 -11.82 -1.57
N GLY A 129 -5.25 -11.69 -0.95
CA GLY A 129 -5.08 -11.19 0.40
C GLY A 129 -5.07 -12.27 1.49
N LEU A 130 -4.36 -11.94 2.56
CA LEU A 130 -4.29 -12.72 3.78
C LEU A 130 -5.47 -12.35 4.69
N GLN A 131 -6.28 -13.34 5.07
CA GLN A 131 -7.53 -13.14 5.80
C GLN A 131 -7.48 -13.84 7.15
N GLU A 132 -7.04 -13.10 8.17
CA GLU A 132 -6.94 -13.64 9.53
C GLU A 132 -8.31 -13.93 10.16
N VAL A 133 -9.32 -13.13 9.84
CA VAL A 133 -10.71 -13.33 10.28
C VAL A 133 -11.36 -14.61 9.72
N ALA A 134 -10.80 -15.17 8.65
CA ALA A 134 -11.24 -16.42 8.03
C ALA A 134 -10.41 -17.63 8.49
N ARG A 135 -9.55 -17.44 9.50
CA ARG A 135 -8.73 -18.51 10.07
C ARG A 135 -9.61 -19.57 10.72
N ARG A 136 -9.31 -20.82 10.37
CA ARG A 136 -10.06 -22.00 10.83
C ARG A 136 -9.19 -22.80 11.76
N PHE A 137 -9.79 -23.40 12.78
CA PHE A 137 -9.15 -24.44 13.56
C PHE A 137 -9.69 -25.80 13.11
N ARG A 138 -8.78 -26.68 12.68
CA ARG A 138 -9.12 -28.02 12.20
C ARG A 138 -8.93 -29.02 13.31
N CYS A 139 -10.03 -29.59 13.79
CA CYS A 139 -9.98 -30.59 14.85
C CYS A 139 -9.19 -31.83 14.44
N ARG A 140 -9.32 -32.28 13.18
CA ARG A 140 -8.63 -33.45 12.65
C ARG A 140 -7.12 -33.53 12.94
N GLY A 141 -6.44 -32.40 13.04
CA GLY A 141 -4.99 -32.35 13.32
C GLY A 141 -4.58 -31.34 14.39
N CYS A 142 -5.53 -30.72 15.09
CA CYS A 142 -5.29 -29.72 16.13
C CYS A 142 -4.41 -28.54 15.68
N TYR A 143 -4.59 -28.08 14.44
CA TYR A 143 -3.84 -26.94 13.88
C TYR A 143 -4.78 -25.90 13.28
N SER A 144 -4.28 -24.67 13.15
CA SER A 144 -5.00 -23.59 12.50
C SER A 144 -4.55 -23.42 11.05
N THR A 145 -5.50 -23.09 10.19
CA THR A 145 -5.25 -22.74 8.79
C THR A 145 -5.79 -21.35 8.52
N VAL A 146 -4.91 -20.43 8.13
CA VAL A 146 -5.30 -19.10 7.66
C VAL A 146 -5.61 -19.14 6.17
N CYS A 147 -6.56 -18.30 5.72
CA CYS A 147 -6.80 -18.07 4.30
C CYS A 147 -5.68 -17.19 3.76
N ASP A 148 -4.68 -17.83 3.14
CA ASP A 148 -3.48 -17.20 2.59
C ASP A 148 -3.54 -17.21 1.05
N LEU A 149 -4.19 -16.19 0.49
CA LEU A 149 -4.22 -15.96 -0.96
C LEU A 149 -3.07 -15.03 -1.37
N PRO A 150 -2.71 -14.97 -2.67
CA PRO A 150 -1.70 -14.03 -3.15
C PRO A 150 -2.03 -12.60 -2.69
N LEU A 151 -1.04 -11.90 -2.14
CA LEU A 151 -1.23 -10.54 -1.63
C LEU A 151 -1.66 -9.56 -2.74
N ASP A 152 -1.24 -9.83 -3.98
CA ASP A 152 -1.51 -8.98 -5.13
C ASP A 152 -2.90 -9.22 -5.70
N CYS A 153 -3.75 -8.22 -5.58
CA CYS A 153 -5.08 -8.22 -6.16
C CYS A 153 -5.05 -7.86 -7.65
N PRO A 154 -6.02 -8.33 -8.45
CA PRO A 154 -6.14 -7.96 -9.85
C PRO A 154 -6.17 -6.44 -10.06
N VAL A 155 -5.55 -5.98 -11.15
CA VAL A 155 -5.50 -4.56 -11.52
C VAL A 155 -6.89 -4.07 -11.93
N GLN A 156 -7.32 -2.96 -11.34
CA GLN A 156 -8.56 -2.27 -11.68
C GLN A 156 -8.28 -1.13 -12.65
N ASP A 157 -8.89 -1.14 -13.83
CA ASP A 157 -8.70 -0.12 -14.85
C ASP A 157 -9.71 1.03 -14.65
N LEU A 158 -9.23 2.26 -14.50
CA LEU A 158 -10.01 3.48 -14.27
C LEU A 158 -9.77 4.46 -15.41
N THR A 159 -10.82 4.92 -16.07
CA THR A 159 -10.73 5.95 -17.11
C THR A 159 -11.37 7.23 -16.62
N VAL A 160 -10.60 8.31 -16.53
CA VAL A 160 -11.06 9.61 -16.02
C VAL A 160 -10.72 10.71 -17.01
N THR A 161 -11.67 11.61 -17.23
CA THR A 161 -11.48 12.79 -18.08
C THR A 161 -10.58 13.82 -17.40
N ARG A 162 -9.73 14.49 -18.18
CA ARG A 162 -8.88 15.59 -17.70
C ARG A 162 -9.71 16.64 -16.96
N GLY A 163 -9.14 17.22 -15.90
CA GLY A 163 -9.81 18.24 -15.08
C GLY A 163 -10.81 17.68 -14.06
N HIS A 164 -11.25 16.43 -14.21
CA HIS A 164 -12.16 15.79 -13.26
C HIS A 164 -11.40 15.24 -12.04
N GLN A 165 -12.13 14.58 -11.15
CA GLN A 165 -11.61 13.95 -9.95
C GLN A 165 -11.47 12.43 -10.15
N ALA A 166 -10.34 11.87 -9.76
CA ALA A 166 -10.15 10.43 -9.59
C ALA A 166 -10.13 10.08 -8.10
N MET A 167 -10.80 8.98 -7.73
CA MET A 167 -10.82 8.43 -6.37
C MET A 167 -10.42 6.96 -6.41
N PHE A 168 -9.54 6.58 -5.49
CA PHE A 168 -9.05 5.21 -5.35
C PHE A 168 -9.37 4.73 -3.93
N PHE A 169 -10.18 3.68 -3.82
CA PHE A 169 -10.57 3.10 -2.55
C PHE A 169 -9.77 1.83 -2.29
N CYS A 170 -8.93 1.87 -1.27
CA CYS A 170 -8.13 0.74 -0.81
C CYS A 170 -8.95 -0.13 0.13
N THR A 171 -9.97 -0.78 -0.42
CA THR A 171 -10.91 -1.61 0.32
C THR A 171 -10.95 -3.00 -0.27
N VAL A 172 -10.87 -4.01 0.58
CA VAL A 172 -11.04 -5.42 0.23
C VAL A 172 -12.43 -5.91 0.62
N ASN A 173 -12.84 -7.04 0.04
CA ASN A 173 -14.17 -7.62 0.27
C ASN A 173 -14.25 -8.51 1.52
N PHE A 174 -13.15 -8.65 2.26
CA PHE A 174 -13.10 -9.38 3.53
C PHE A 174 -12.92 -8.41 4.70
N GLN A 175 -13.33 -8.85 5.89
CA GLN A 175 -13.18 -8.02 7.09
C GLN A 175 -11.69 -7.89 7.44
N LEU A 176 -11.25 -6.64 7.62
CA LEU A 176 -9.92 -6.35 8.14
C LEU A 176 -9.96 -6.28 9.68
N PRO A 177 -8.86 -6.58 10.38
CA PRO A 177 -8.77 -6.39 11.83
C PRO A 177 -9.08 -4.94 12.23
N LYS A 178 -9.73 -4.70 13.37
CA LYS A 178 -10.20 -3.34 13.71
C LYS A 178 -9.09 -2.38 14.15
N GLU A 179 -7.95 -2.90 14.57
CA GLU A 179 -6.86 -2.15 15.19
C GLU A 179 -5.60 -2.23 14.31
N GLU A 180 -4.72 -1.23 14.43
CA GLU A 180 -3.35 -1.23 13.87
C GLU A 180 -3.22 -1.39 12.33
N ILE A 181 -4.30 -1.16 11.57
CA ILE A 181 -4.22 -1.10 10.10
C ILE A 181 -3.49 0.17 9.65
N THR A 182 -2.50 -0.01 8.79
CA THR A 182 -1.83 1.08 8.08
C THR A 182 -2.02 0.95 6.57
N TYR A 183 -2.16 2.10 5.91
CA TYR A 183 -2.29 2.20 4.45
C TYR A 183 -1.11 3.00 3.90
N SER A 184 -0.44 2.45 2.88
CA SER A 184 0.59 3.15 2.12
C SER A 184 0.27 3.14 0.64
N TRP A 185 0.54 4.27 -0.02
CA TRP A 185 0.26 4.45 -1.44
C TRP A 185 1.56 4.59 -2.23
N LYS A 186 1.58 3.96 -3.40
CA LYS A 186 2.69 4.00 -4.34
C LYS A 186 2.21 4.29 -5.75
N PHE A 187 3.08 4.87 -6.58
CA PHE A 187 2.77 5.22 -7.96
C PHE A 187 3.87 4.76 -8.92
N ALA A 188 3.45 4.11 -10.00
CA ALA A 188 4.25 3.80 -11.18
C ALA A 188 3.77 4.67 -12.34
N GLY A 189 4.49 5.76 -12.60
CA GLY A 189 4.16 6.74 -13.64
C GLY A 189 4.52 6.29 -15.06
N GLY A 190 4.41 7.21 -16.02
CA GLY A 190 4.75 6.95 -17.43
C GLY A 190 3.71 6.13 -18.19
N GLY A 191 2.50 5.98 -17.63
CA GLY A 191 1.43 5.19 -18.25
C GLY A 191 1.66 3.68 -18.25
N LEU A 192 2.53 3.19 -17.36
CA LEU A 192 2.81 1.78 -17.19
C LEU A 192 1.67 1.07 -16.45
N ARG A 193 1.19 -0.05 -17.00
CA ARG A 193 0.25 -0.98 -16.36
C ARG A 193 1.03 -2.16 -15.81
N THR A 194 1.30 -2.18 -14.50
CA THR A 194 2.17 -3.20 -13.89
C THR A 194 1.78 -3.53 -12.45
N GLN A 195 2.11 -4.73 -12.00
CA GLN A 195 2.07 -5.14 -10.59
C GLN A 195 3.46 -5.29 -9.98
N ASP A 196 4.52 -5.18 -10.79
CA ASP A 196 5.91 -5.27 -10.34
C ASP A 196 6.28 -4.06 -9.48
N LEU A 197 6.56 -4.34 -8.21
CA LEU A 197 6.85 -3.36 -7.16
C LEU A 197 8.10 -2.53 -7.43
N SER A 198 9.02 -2.98 -8.29
CA SER A 198 10.26 -2.26 -8.60
C SER A 198 10.03 -0.91 -9.29
N TYR A 199 8.92 -0.77 -10.03
CA TYR A 199 8.56 0.47 -10.72
C TYR A 199 7.84 1.49 -9.83
N PHE A 200 7.45 1.09 -8.63
CA PHE A 200 6.61 1.91 -7.75
C PHE A 200 7.45 2.78 -6.82
N ARG A 201 7.10 4.06 -6.76
CA ARG A 201 7.65 5.01 -5.78
C ARG A 201 6.59 5.36 -4.75
N GLU A 202 7.00 5.51 -3.49
CA GLU A 202 6.07 5.92 -2.43
C GLU A 202 5.52 7.32 -2.68
N ILE A 203 4.22 7.50 -2.43
CA ILE A 203 3.57 8.80 -2.49
C ILE A 203 3.60 9.38 -1.08
N PRO A 204 4.47 10.37 -0.79
CA PRO A 204 4.53 10.96 0.53
C PRO A 204 3.19 11.62 0.87
N ARG A 205 2.74 11.47 2.12
CA ARG A 205 1.50 12.05 2.68
C ARG A 205 0.18 11.41 2.24
N ALA A 206 0.18 10.51 1.26
CA ALA A 206 -1.00 9.69 0.96
C ALA A 206 -1.11 8.59 2.01
N ARG A 207 -1.86 8.88 3.08
CA ARG A 207 -2.13 7.97 4.21
C ARG A 207 -3.64 7.74 4.31
N GLY A 208 -4.02 6.51 4.62
CA GLY A 208 -5.43 6.11 4.77
C GLY A 208 -6.00 5.36 3.56
N TYR A 209 -7.26 4.94 3.69
CA TYR A 209 -7.93 4.05 2.75
C TYR A 209 -8.34 4.71 1.43
N LEU A 210 -8.32 6.04 1.33
CA LEU A 210 -8.74 6.79 0.14
C LEU A 210 -7.59 7.65 -0.38
N ALA A 211 -7.26 7.49 -1.66
CA ALA A 211 -6.45 8.45 -2.41
C ALA A 211 -7.32 9.22 -3.40
N ARG A 212 -7.09 10.54 -3.50
CA ARG A 212 -7.86 11.43 -4.37
C ARG A 212 -6.93 12.32 -5.19
N ILE A 213 -7.20 12.39 -6.49
CA ILE A 213 -6.53 13.31 -7.41
C ILE A 213 -7.56 14.29 -7.96
N ARG A 214 -7.31 15.59 -7.78
CA ARG A 214 -8.12 16.67 -8.33
C ARG A 214 -7.27 17.93 -8.52
N PRO A 215 -7.19 18.51 -9.73
CA PRO A 215 -7.68 17.97 -11.01
C PRO A 215 -6.79 16.83 -11.55
N VAL A 216 -7.38 15.89 -12.29
CA VAL A 216 -6.62 14.86 -13.01
C VAL A 216 -5.90 15.47 -14.22
N GLN A 217 -4.61 15.16 -14.35
CA GLN A 217 -3.72 15.59 -15.44
C GLN A 217 -3.17 14.37 -16.19
N PRO A 218 -2.75 14.51 -17.46
CA PRO A 218 -2.17 13.40 -18.24
C PRO A 218 -0.93 12.77 -17.60
N THR A 219 -0.17 13.54 -16.83
CA THR A 219 1.01 13.10 -16.07
C THR A 219 0.67 12.07 -14.99
N HIS A 220 -0.58 12.03 -14.53
CA HIS A 220 -1.05 11.04 -13.55
C HIS A 220 -1.37 9.67 -14.19
N ARG A 221 -1.28 9.53 -15.52
CA ARG A 221 -1.48 8.25 -16.20
C ARG A 221 -0.43 7.24 -15.74
N GLY A 222 -0.87 6.08 -15.26
CA GLY A 222 0.00 5.06 -14.68
C GLY A 222 -0.74 4.16 -13.71
N THR A 223 0.00 3.33 -12.97
CA THR A 223 -0.58 2.43 -11.95
C THR A 223 -0.37 2.99 -10.55
N PHE A 224 -1.45 3.10 -9.79
CA PHE A 224 -1.44 3.36 -8.36
C PHE A 224 -1.55 2.04 -7.62
N SER A 225 -0.76 1.86 -6.56
CA SER A 225 -0.86 0.69 -5.69
C SER A 225 -1.12 1.15 -4.26
N CYS A 226 -2.05 0.49 -3.59
CA CYS A 226 -2.24 0.63 -2.15
C CYS A 226 -1.85 -0.67 -1.45
N VAL A 227 -1.06 -0.55 -0.38
CA VAL A 227 -0.68 -1.68 0.48
C VAL A 227 -1.39 -1.51 1.82
N ILE A 228 -2.15 -2.53 2.21
CA ILE A 228 -2.80 -2.65 3.51
C ILE A 228 -1.90 -3.51 4.39
N THR A 229 -1.46 -2.98 5.53
CA THR A 229 -0.64 -3.71 6.50
C THR A 229 -1.30 -3.74 7.87
N HIS A 230 -1.06 -4.81 8.62
CA HIS A 230 -1.41 -4.98 10.03
C HIS A 230 -0.14 -5.41 10.76
N ASP A 231 0.32 -4.65 11.75
CA ASP A 231 1.58 -4.89 12.49
C ASP A 231 2.79 -5.15 11.58
N GLN A 232 2.95 -4.31 10.55
CA GLN A 232 3.99 -4.45 9.52
C GLN A 232 3.83 -5.66 8.57
N ARG A 233 2.85 -6.55 8.80
CA ARG A 233 2.55 -7.66 7.89
C ARG A 233 1.58 -7.20 6.79
N PRO A 234 1.90 -7.38 5.50
CA PRO A 234 0.98 -7.03 4.42
C PRO A 234 -0.22 -7.99 4.38
N LEU A 235 -1.42 -7.42 4.35
CA LEU A 235 -2.68 -8.15 4.20
C LEU A 235 -3.13 -8.21 2.74
N ALA A 236 -3.01 -7.11 1.99
CA ALA A 236 -3.37 -7.06 0.58
C ALA A 236 -2.68 -5.89 -0.13
N ARG A 237 -2.50 -6.03 -1.44
CA ARG A 237 -1.99 -5.01 -2.36
C ARG A 237 -2.98 -4.82 -3.50
N LEU A 238 -3.59 -3.65 -3.56
CA LEU A 238 -4.54 -3.28 -4.59
C LEU A 238 -3.84 -2.46 -5.67
N TYR A 239 -4.26 -2.63 -6.91
CA TYR A 239 -3.67 -1.95 -8.07
C TYR A 239 -4.76 -1.27 -8.89
N PHE A 240 -4.51 -0.02 -9.26
CA PHE A 240 -5.43 0.82 -10.02
C PHE A 240 -4.69 1.44 -11.20
N PHE A 241 -5.00 1.04 -12.42
CA PHE A 241 -4.44 1.66 -13.61
C PHE A 241 -5.31 2.85 -14.02
N LEU A 242 -4.77 4.06 -13.88
CA LEU A 242 -5.45 5.30 -14.28
C LEU A 242 -5.10 5.63 -15.73
N ASN A 243 -6.13 5.64 -16.57
CA ASN A 243 -6.08 6.20 -17.92
C ASN A 243 -6.75 7.57 -17.95
N VAL A 244 -6.08 8.56 -18.55
CA VAL A 244 -6.55 9.94 -18.61
C VAL A 244 -6.95 10.31 -20.02
N THR A 245 -8.22 10.62 -20.24
CA THR A 245 -8.77 10.97 -21.55
C THR A 245 -9.15 12.46 -21.61
N GLY A 246 -9.23 13.02 -22.83
CA GLY A 246 -9.73 14.37 -23.06
C GLY A 246 -8.73 15.32 -23.74
N PRO A 247 -9.24 16.31 -24.50
CA PRO A 247 -8.42 17.23 -25.27
C PRO A 247 -7.60 18.20 -24.38
N PRO A 248 -6.49 18.78 -24.90
CA PRO A 248 -5.82 19.98 -24.36
C PRO A 248 -6.83 21.01 -23.86
N PRO A 249 -6.64 21.61 -22.66
CA PRO A 249 -7.44 22.77 -22.30
C PRO A 249 -7.24 23.84 -23.39
N ARG A 250 -8.34 24.30 -24.00
CA ARG A 250 -8.32 25.23 -25.14
C ARG A 250 -7.51 26.51 -24.84
N GLY A 251 -7.54 26.99 -23.59
CA GLY A 251 -6.84 28.20 -23.17
C GLY A 251 -5.29 28.13 -23.20
N GLU A 252 -4.69 26.95 -23.03
CA GLU A 252 -3.23 26.79 -23.20
C GLU A 252 -2.83 26.76 -24.67
N THR A 253 -3.75 26.33 -25.55
CA THR A 253 -3.47 26.29 -26.99
C THR A 253 -3.45 27.71 -27.56
N GLU A 254 -4.38 28.57 -27.13
CA GLU A 254 -4.41 29.99 -27.53
C GLU A 254 -3.19 30.75 -26.99
N LEU A 255 -2.85 30.63 -25.71
CA LEU A 255 -1.68 31.31 -25.13
C LEU A 255 -0.35 30.81 -25.70
N GLN A 256 -0.20 29.51 -25.95
CA GLN A 256 1.00 28.97 -26.60
C GLN A 256 1.06 29.31 -28.09
N VAL A 257 -0.09 29.45 -28.77
CA VAL A 257 -0.15 29.98 -30.12
C VAL A 257 0.26 31.45 -30.12
N SER A 258 -0.29 32.30 -29.25
CA SER A 258 0.11 33.71 -29.14
C SER A 258 1.57 33.88 -28.77
N PHE A 259 2.10 33.08 -27.84
CA PHE A 259 3.53 33.14 -27.48
C PHE A 259 4.42 32.66 -28.63
N ARG A 260 4.02 31.62 -29.38
CA ARG A 260 4.72 31.22 -30.61
C ARG A 260 4.60 32.26 -31.72
N GLU A 261 3.49 32.98 -31.78
CA GLU A 261 3.25 34.05 -32.75
C GLU A 261 4.12 35.26 -32.46
N VAL A 262 4.31 35.60 -31.17
CA VAL A 262 5.28 36.61 -30.70
C VAL A 262 6.72 36.16 -30.96
N LEU A 263 7.07 34.90 -30.70
CA LEU A 263 8.41 34.38 -30.98
C LEU A 263 8.71 34.23 -32.48
N ARG A 264 7.68 34.01 -33.31
CA ARG A 264 7.78 33.97 -34.78
C ARG A 264 7.62 35.35 -35.43
N TRP A 265 7.36 36.38 -34.63
CA TRP A 265 7.32 37.76 -35.09
C TRP A 265 8.74 38.18 -35.44
N THR A 266 9.12 37.96 -36.70
CA THR A 266 10.20 38.69 -37.33
C THR A 266 9.69 40.10 -37.60
N PRO A 267 10.41 41.18 -37.23
CA PRO A 267 10.05 42.52 -37.63
C PRO A 267 9.81 42.52 -39.14
N ARG A 268 8.58 42.87 -39.57
CA ARG A 268 8.32 43.08 -41.00
C ARG A 268 9.26 44.19 -41.46
N GLU A 269 10.01 43.92 -42.53
CA GLU A 269 10.80 44.90 -43.26
C GLU A 269 9.93 46.13 -43.54
N GLY A 270 10.11 47.19 -42.74
CA GLY A 270 9.24 48.36 -42.73
C GLY A 270 9.37 49.24 -41.49
N GLU A 271 9.73 48.70 -40.32
CA GLU A 271 10.14 49.52 -39.16
C GLU A 271 11.68 49.62 -39.13
N MET A 272 12.22 50.47 -40.01
CA MET A 272 13.55 51.02 -39.76
C MET A 272 13.44 51.90 -38.51
N VAL A 273 13.97 51.41 -37.40
CA VAL A 273 14.32 52.29 -36.27
C VAL A 273 15.29 53.32 -36.84
N GLU A 274 14.86 54.57 -36.95
CA GLU A 274 15.74 55.65 -37.40
C GLU A 274 17.00 55.69 -36.51
N PRO A 275 18.20 55.88 -37.09
CA PRO A 275 19.39 56.12 -36.30
C PRO A 275 19.13 57.29 -35.34
N TRP A 276 19.31 57.05 -34.03
CA TRP A 276 19.10 58.07 -33.02
C TRP A 276 20.04 59.27 -33.26
N THR A 277 19.50 60.36 -33.78
CA THR A 277 20.22 61.63 -33.98
C THR A 277 19.71 62.66 -32.98
N PRO A 278 20.27 62.74 -31.77
CA PRO A 278 19.80 63.67 -30.75
C PRO A 278 20.10 65.11 -31.15
N SER A 279 19.16 65.99 -30.80
CA SER A 279 19.41 67.42 -30.84
C SER A 279 20.39 67.84 -29.72
N LEU A 280 21.10 68.96 -29.89
CA LEU A 280 21.99 69.49 -28.86
C LEU A 280 21.24 69.73 -27.53
N GLY A 281 19.97 70.11 -27.60
CA GLY A 281 19.11 70.28 -26.42
C GLY A 281 18.88 68.97 -25.64
N GLU A 282 18.70 67.85 -26.35
CA GLU A 282 18.57 66.53 -25.71
C GLU A 282 19.87 66.00 -25.12
N LEU A 283 21.02 66.38 -25.70
CA LEU A 283 22.33 66.06 -25.14
C LEU A 283 22.59 66.85 -23.85
N LEU A 284 22.18 68.11 -23.79
CA LEU A 284 22.34 68.97 -22.61
C LEU A 284 21.33 68.67 -21.50
N ALA A 285 20.18 68.08 -21.83
CA ALA A 285 19.18 67.65 -20.85
C ALA A 285 19.57 66.39 -20.07
N ARG A 286 20.68 65.73 -20.42
CA ARG A 286 21.19 64.58 -19.66
C ARG A 286 21.77 65.03 -18.31
N PRO A 287 21.48 64.30 -17.22
CA PRO A 287 21.88 64.69 -15.87
C PRO A 287 23.42 64.79 -15.66
N GLU A 288 24.21 64.20 -16.55
CA GLU A 288 25.68 64.22 -16.52
C GLU A 288 26.32 65.21 -17.52
N ALA A 289 25.53 65.95 -18.32
CA ALA A 289 26.06 66.78 -19.39
C ALA A 289 26.65 68.12 -18.91
N LEU A 290 26.14 68.64 -17.79
CA LEU A 290 26.48 69.95 -17.22
C LEU A 290 27.58 69.85 -16.14
N THR A 291 28.66 69.13 -16.42
CA THR A 291 29.84 69.14 -15.53
C THR A 291 30.55 70.50 -15.56
N PRO A 292 31.28 70.88 -14.49
CA PRO A 292 31.96 72.18 -14.41
C PRO A 292 32.92 72.45 -15.57
N GLY A 293 33.58 71.40 -16.07
CA GLY A 293 34.46 71.48 -17.23
C GLY A 293 33.71 71.79 -18.53
N ASN A 294 32.57 71.14 -18.77
CA ASN A 294 31.75 71.36 -19.96
C ASN A 294 31.11 72.75 -19.96
N GLN A 295 30.73 73.26 -18.78
CA GLN A 295 30.21 74.63 -18.65
C GLN A 295 31.29 75.67 -19.00
N CYS A 296 32.54 75.44 -18.60
CA CYS A 296 33.65 76.33 -18.93
C CYS A 296 33.94 76.36 -20.45
N LEU A 297 33.88 75.18 -21.10
CA LEU A 297 34.04 75.08 -22.56
C LEU A 297 32.90 75.75 -23.33
N LEU A 298 31.65 75.60 -22.87
CA LEU A 298 30.50 76.29 -23.47
C LEU A 298 30.63 77.81 -23.32
N ALA A 299 31.04 78.30 -22.16
CA ALA A 299 31.29 79.73 -21.94
C ALA A 299 32.41 80.26 -22.84
N ALA A 300 33.49 79.49 -23.02
CA ALA A 300 34.58 79.86 -23.94
C ALA A 300 34.11 79.90 -25.40
N ALA A 301 33.28 78.95 -25.83
CA ALA A 301 32.73 78.92 -27.19
C ALA A 301 31.81 80.12 -27.46
N VAL A 302 30.94 80.48 -26.50
CA VAL A 302 30.10 81.68 -26.58
C VAL A 302 30.96 82.94 -26.59
N GLY A 303 32.01 83.00 -25.77
CA GLY A 303 32.99 84.07 -25.77
C GLY A 303 33.63 84.27 -27.14
N LEU A 304 34.13 83.19 -27.75
CA LEU A 304 34.76 83.22 -29.08
C LEU A 304 33.76 83.60 -30.19
N ALA A 305 32.52 83.09 -30.12
CA ALA A 305 31.46 83.44 -31.06
C ALA A 305 31.09 84.93 -30.97
N SER A 306 30.99 85.48 -29.75
CA SER A 306 30.71 86.90 -29.56
C SER A 306 31.85 87.79 -30.04
N ALA A 307 33.11 87.40 -29.77
CA ALA A 307 34.29 88.11 -30.22
C ALA A 307 34.38 88.12 -31.76
N SER A 308 34.16 86.97 -32.40
CA SER A 308 34.14 86.85 -33.86
C SER A 308 32.99 87.63 -34.49
N ALA A 309 31.80 87.62 -33.89
CA ALA A 309 30.69 88.46 -34.33
C ALA A 309 30.99 89.96 -34.20
N THR A 310 31.63 90.39 -33.11
CA THR A 310 32.06 91.80 -32.97
C THR A 310 33.15 92.18 -33.97
N VAL A 311 34.08 91.28 -34.28
CA VAL A 311 35.10 91.52 -35.32
C VAL A 311 34.45 91.61 -36.70
N LEU A 312 33.51 90.73 -37.02
CA LEU A 312 32.78 90.77 -38.28
C LEU A 312 31.91 92.03 -38.40
N ALA A 313 31.22 92.42 -37.33
CA ALA A 313 30.47 93.67 -37.27
C ALA A 313 31.39 94.88 -37.41
N TRP A 314 32.56 94.87 -36.76
CA TRP A 314 33.56 95.94 -36.88
C TRP A 314 34.18 96.01 -38.28
N MET A 315 34.47 94.87 -38.91
CA MET A 315 34.93 94.79 -40.29
C MET A 315 33.86 95.27 -41.26
N PHE A 316 32.59 94.92 -41.04
CA PHE A 316 31.47 95.39 -41.84
C PHE A 316 31.26 96.90 -41.68
N PHE A 317 31.34 97.40 -40.45
CA PHE A 317 31.24 98.84 -40.16
C PHE A 317 32.41 99.61 -40.78
N ARG A 318 33.63 99.05 -40.71
CA ARG A 318 34.81 99.61 -41.35
C ARG A 318 34.65 99.65 -42.86
N TRP A 319 34.20 98.56 -43.49
CA TRP A 319 33.90 98.50 -44.94
C TRP A 319 32.82 99.51 -45.34
N TYR A 320 31.74 99.61 -44.56
CA TYR A 320 30.65 100.56 -44.81
C TYR A 320 31.10 102.04 -44.69
N CYS A 321 32.00 102.35 -43.75
CA CYS A 321 32.55 103.70 -43.58
C CYS A 321 33.76 104.02 -44.46
N SER A 322 34.26 103.08 -45.28
CA SER A 322 35.40 103.28 -46.18
C SER A 322 35.06 103.10 -47.67
N GLY A 323 33.83 103.41 -48.08
CA GLY A 323 33.66 103.97 -49.43
C GLY A 323 34.03 105.46 -49.33
N ASP A 324 35.16 105.95 -49.82
CA ASP A 324 35.88 105.63 -51.07
C ASP A 324 36.82 104.40 -51.14
#